data_AF-A0A5J4UTQ5-F1
#
_entry.id   AF-A0A5J4UTQ5-F1
#
_cell.length_a   1.000
_cell.length_b   1.000
_cell.length_c   1.000
_cell.angle_alpha   90.00
_cell.angle_beta   90.00
_cell.angle_gamma   90.00
#
_symmetry.space_group_name_H-M   'P 1'
#
loop_
_entity.id
_entity.type
_entity.pdbx_description
1 polymer ?
#
loop_
_entity_poly.entity_id
_entity_poly.type
_entity_poly.pdbx_seq_one_letter_code
_entity_poly.pdbx_strand_id
1 'polypeptide(L)'
;MDVEIYEVTYHIVDYDEFTKNIFDRVRIKLNRNEEYPYDPFLINQDRMKPHPRTTTTQDPEKLALRQFLRNDRKVLRFYAV
;
A
#
# COMPACT_ATOMS: atom_id res chain seq x y z
N MET A 1 14.72 -14.39 16.50
CA MET A 1 15.85 -14.46 17.47
C MET A 1 16.35 -13.06 17.72
N ASP A 2 16.65 -12.68 18.97
CA ASP A 2 17.06 -11.30 19.29
C ASP A 2 18.58 -11.16 19.45
N VAL A 3 19.15 -10.12 18.83
CA VAL A 3 20.57 -9.80 18.90
C VAL A 3 20.74 -8.32 19.22
N GLU A 4 21.52 -8.01 20.26
CA GLU A 4 21.85 -6.64 20.63
C GLU A 4 23.18 -6.23 20.00
N ILE A 5 23.15 -5.14 19.23
CA ILE A 5 24.32 -4.58 18.56
C ILE A 5 24.28 -3.07 18.78
N TYR A 6 25.32 -2.49 19.38
CA TYR A 6 25.40 -1.06 19.70
C TYR A 6 24.15 -0.52 20.42
N GLU A 7 23.67 -1.21 21.44
CA GLU A 7 22.45 -0.87 22.21
C GLU A 7 21.13 -0.90 21.40
N VAL A 8 21.16 -1.45 20.19
CA VAL A 8 19.96 -1.68 19.38
C VAL A 8 19.66 -3.17 19.34
N THR A 9 18.45 -3.53 19.75
CA THR A 9 17.95 -4.91 19.70
C THR A 9 17.33 -5.17 18.33
N TYR A 10 17.92 -6.11 17.58
CA TYR A 10 17.43 -6.56 16.29
C TYR A 10 16.80 -7.94 16.41
N HIS A 11 15.59 -8.09 15.87
CA HIS A 11 14.94 -9.37 15.74
C HIS A 11 15.21 -9.97 14.35
N ILE A 12 15.93 -11.08 14.30
CA ILE A 12 16.20 -11.82 13.05
C ILE A 12 14.95 -12.62 12.68
N VAL A 13 14.35 -12.28 11.53
CA VAL A 13 13.09 -12.83 11.00
C VAL A 13 13.33 -13.96 9.99
N ASP A 14 14.29 -13.80 9.08
CA ASP A 14 14.62 -14.77 8.03
C ASP A 14 16.13 -14.79 7.71
N TYR A 15 16.56 -15.85 7.05
CA TYR A 15 17.92 -16.10 6.60
C TYR A 15 17.96 -16.33 5.10
N ASP A 16 18.99 -15.82 4.43
CA ASP A 16 19.23 -16.08 3.02
C ASP A 16 19.61 -17.56 2.74
N GLU A 17 19.42 -18.03 1.51
CA GLU A 17 19.67 -19.42 1.08
C GLU A 17 21.12 -19.86 1.34
N PHE A 18 22.07 -18.98 1.05
CA PHE A 18 23.48 -19.23 1.31
C PHE A 18 23.74 -19.49 2.80
N THR A 19 23.13 -18.66 3.65
CA THR A 19 23.26 -18.75 5.10
C THR A 19 22.61 -20.04 5.62
N LYS A 20 21.42 -20.40 5.11
CA LYS A 20 20.74 -21.67 5.42
C LYS A 20 21.64 -22.89 5.14
N ASN A 21 22.29 -22.93 3.97
CA ASN A 21 23.18 -24.03 3.60
C ASN A 21 24.39 -24.15 4.56
N ILE A 22 24.95 -23.03 5.02
CA ILE A 22 26.03 -23.05 6.01
C ILE A 22 25.54 -23.64 7.33
N PHE A 23 24.38 -23.20 7.83
CA PHE A 23 23.83 -23.72 9.08
C PHE A 23 23.51 -25.22 9.00
N ASP A 24 22.99 -25.69 7.86
CA ASP A 24 22.73 -27.11 7.59
C ASP A 24 24.03 -27.94 7.61
N ARG A 25 25.12 -27.42 7.02
CA ARG A 25 26.45 -28.07 7.06
C ARG A 25 27.00 -28.17 8.48
N VAL A 26 26.80 -27.14 9.29
CA VAL A 26 27.20 -27.11 10.70
C VAL A 26 26.22 -27.90 11.59
N ARG A 27 25.13 -28.44 11.02
CA ARG A 27 24.05 -29.19 11.70
C ARG A 27 23.34 -28.41 12.79
N ILE A 28 23.27 -27.09 12.65
CA ILE A 28 22.52 -26.21 13.54
C ILE A 28 21.11 -26.09 12.97
N LYS A 29 20.11 -26.50 13.76
CA LYS A 29 18.71 -26.33 13.37
C LYS A 29 18.33 -24.85 13.45
N LEU A 30 17.98 -24.28 12.30
CA LEU A 30 17.40 -22.96 12.22
C LEU A 30 15.96 -22.96 12.75
N ASN A 31 15.56 -21.83 13.34
CA ASN A 31 14.15 -21.62 13.68
C ASN A 31 13.32 -21.53 12.39
N ARG A 32 12.00 -21.76 12.51
CA ARG A 32 11.09 -21.49 11.38
C ARG A 32 11.13 -20.01 11.05
N ASN A 33 11.02 -19.70 9.76
CA ASN A 33 10.89 -18.33 9.29
C ASN A 33 9.67 -17.68 9.94
N GLU A 34 9.88 -16.48 10.48
CA GLU A 34 8.82 -15.67 11.07
C GLU A 34 8.32 -14.67 10.02
N GLU A 35 7.10 -14.15 10.18
CA GLU A 35 6.56 -13.15 9.29
C GLU A 35 6.93 -11.75 9.80
N TYR A 36 7.18 -10.81 8.87
CA TYR A 36 7.53 -9.45 9.26
C TYR A 36 6.39 -8.78 10.04
N PRO A 37 6.71 -7.97 11.06
CA PRO A 37 5.69 -7.21 11.78
C PRO A 37 4.99 -6.23 10.83
N TYR A 38 3.71 -6.01 11.10
CA TYR A 38 2.84 -5.16 10.30
C TYR A 38 3.26 -3.68 10.43
N ASP A 39 3.50 -3.01 9.30
CA ASP A 39 3.84 -1.58 9.25
C ASP A 39 2.61 -0.70 8.95
N PRO A 40 2.12 0.11 9.91
CA PRO A 40 0.99 1.02 9.70
C PRO A 40 1.18 2.00 8.53
N PHE A 41 2.41 2.41 8.21
CA PHE A 41 2.68 3.35 7.14
C PHE A 41 2.37 2.75 5.76
N LEU A 42 2.82 1.52 5.51
CA LEU A 42 2.59 0.83 4.24
C LEU A 42 1.09 0.61 3.96
N ILE A 43 0.30 0.32 4.99
CA ILE A 43 -1.16 0.17 4.82
C ILE A 43 -1.83 1.50 4.56
N ASN A 44 -1.42 2.56 5.24
CA ASN A 44 -1.95 3.89 4.94
C ASN A 44 -1.63 4.31 3.51
N GLN A 45 -0.43 3.97 3.01
CA GLN A 45 -0.05 4.21 1.63
C GLN A 45 -0.90 3.39 0.65
N ASP A 46 -1.14 2.11 0.92
CA ASP A 46 -2.00 1.27 0.07
C ASP A 46 -3.45 1.76 0.04
N ARG A 47 -3.98 2.25 1.17
CA ARG A 47 -5.30 2.88 1.26
C ARG A 47 -5.36 4.21 0.50
N MET A 48 -4.25 4.92 0.41
CA MET A 48 -4.12 6.19 -0.31
C MET A 48 -3.79 6.02 -1.78
N LYS A 49 -3.50 4.80 -2.27
CA LYS A 49 -3.29 4.57 -3.70
C LYS A 49 -4.54 5.07 -4.44
N PRO A 50 -4.40 6.06 -5.34
CA PRO A 50 -5.53 6.46 -6.14
C PRO A 50 -6.00 5.23 -6.90
N HIS A 51 -7.30 4.92 -6.82
CA HIS A 51 -7.90 3.87 -7.64
C HIS A 51 -7.39 4.07 -9.07
N PRO A 52 -6.98 2.99 -9.78
CA PRO A 52 -6.52 3.12 -11.15
C PRO A 52 -7.60 3.89 -11.89
N ARG A 53 -7.29 5.14 -12.24
CA ARG A 53 -8.21 5.99 -12.99
C ARG A 53 -8.34 5.27 -14.32
N THR A 54 -9.44 4.54 -14.49
CA THR A 54 -9.91 4.18 -15.81
C THR A 54 -10.13 5.52 -16.50
N THR A 55 -9.11 5.95 -17.25
CA THR A 55 -9.20 7.08 -18.16
C THR A 55 -10.26 6.68 -19.16
N THR A 56 -11.51 6.98 -18.83
CA THR A 56 -12.60 6.76 -19.77
C THR A 56 -12.34 7.76 -20.87
N THR A 57 -12.12 7.27 -22.09
CA THR A 57 -11.89 8.03 -23.33
C THR A 57 -13.15 8.81 -23.74
N GLN A 58 -13.76 9.53 -22.80
CA GLN A 58 -14.89 10.40 -23.07
C GLN A 58 -14.30 11.75 -23.44
N ASP A 59 -14.54 12.12 -24.68
CA ASP A 59 -14.26 13.44 -25.21
C ASP A 59 -14.90 14.50 -24.28
N PRO A 60 -14.09 15.36 -23.63
CA PRO A 60 -14.57 16.29 -22.61
C PRO A 60 -15.63 17.25 -23.16
N GLU A 61 -15.59 17.58 -24.45
CA GLU A 61 -16.56 18.46 -25.10
C GLU A 61 -17.95 17.84 -25.17
N LYS A 62 -18.04 16.53 -25.43
CA LYS A 62 -19.32 15.80 -25.49
C LYS A 62 -19.98 15.69 -24.11
N LEU A 63 -19.17 15.54 -23.06
CA LEU A 63 -19.67 15.52 -21.68
C LEU A 63 -20.21 16.89 -21.26
N ALA A 64 -19.48 17.96 -21.59
CA ALA A 64 -19.89 19.33 -21.29
C ALA A 64 -21.22 19.69 -21.99
N LEU A 65 -21.36 19.37 -23.28
CA LEU A 65 -22.60 19.61 -24.03
C LEU A 65 -23.78 18.80 -23.45
N ARG A 66 -23.54 17.52 -23.09
CA ARG A 66 -24.56 16.69 -22.45
C ARG A 66 -25.01 17.25 -21.10
N GLN A 67 -24.07 17.74 -20.30
CA GLN A 67 -24.38 18.35 -19.00
C GLN A 67 -25.17 19.65 -19.16
N PHE A 68 -24.80 20.48 -20.13
CA PHE A 68 -25.50 21.71 -20.47
C PHE A 68 -26.96 21.43 -20.88
N LEU A 69 -27.18 20.56 -21.87
CA LEU A 69 -28.53 20.22 -22.34
C LEU A 69 -29.41 19.63 -21.22
N ARG A 70 -28.83 18.86 -20.30
CA ARG A 70 -29.58 18.21 -19.20
C ARG A 70 -29.97 19.18 -18.08
N ASN A 71 -29.13 20.18 -17.85
CA ASN A 71 -29.28 21.13 -16.74
C ASN A 71 -29.67 22.54 -17.20
N ASP A 72 -29.96 22.72 -18.49
CA ASP A 72 -30.42 24.01 -19.00
C ASP A 72 -31.63 24.49 -18.17
N ARG A 73 -31.52 25.74 -17.70
CA ARG A 73 -32.49 26.43 -16.83
C ARG A 73 -32.71 25.82 -15.43
N LYS A 74 -31.84 24.93 -14.94
CA LYS A 74 -31.85 24.45 -13.55
C LYS A 74 -30.81 25.21 -12.73
N VAL A 75 -31.26 25.98 -11.73
CA VAL A 75 -30.39 26.69 -10.80
C VAL A 75 -30.71 26.27 -9.37
N LEU A 76 -29.68 25.90 -8.61
CA LEU A 76 -29.82 25.64 -7.18
C LEU A 76 -29.81 26.95 -6.43
N ARG A 77 -30.88 27.23 -5.68
CA ARG A 77 -30.97 28.38 -4.78
C ARG A 77 -31.04 27.87 -3.35
N PHE A 78 -30.06 28.25 -2.54
CA PHE A 78 -30.02 27.94 -1.11
C PHE A 78 -30.10 29.22 -0.30
N TYR A 79 -30.68 29.13 0.88
CA TYR A 79 -30.59 30.15 1.93
C TYR A 79 -29.75 29.55 3.05
N ALA A 80 -28.58 30.13 3.30
CA ALA A 80 -27.74 29.78 4.43
C ALA A 80 -28.07 30.71 5.61
N VAL A 81 -28.09 30.15 6.82
CA VAL A 81 -28.28 30.86 8.09
C VAL A 81 -26.92 31.10 8.73
#